data_AF-A0A956BP96-F1
#
_entry.id   AF-A0A956BP96-F1
#
_cell.length_a   1.000
_cell.length_b   1.000
_cell.length_c   1.000
_cell.angle_alpha   90.00
_cell.angle_beta   90.00
_cell.angle_gamma   90.00
#
_symmetry.space_group_name_H-M   'P 1'
#
loop_
_entity.id
_entity.type
_entity.pdbx_description
1 polymer ?
#
loop_
_entity_poly.entity_id
_entity_poly.type
_entity_poly.pdbx_seq_one_letter_code
_entity_poly.pdbx_strand_id
1 'polypeptide(L)'
;MHSLLALLSACTAPGPDTRPTPRFEPGSAEPYAEPWPGDQHLDPDGTLSFTRFQRPANIALIESYIALGEQQVGWGTNAPVYFRMDGELDPDLLPTPPESLEDGSAFVLVDVDPDSPYRGERFPVVWRSSGEVTSYQPEGLLAVAPAPGFPLRPSTTYALVLTSAGFQVNEAFQEVFGADHPQHSLWAGVPEVLRRHGVHRRDIAAGAVITTSDPLGELATIARFVQSRVAPPDLDSDLELVRTYERFTAYRGRYWSPVFTHGERPYLTEGGGFVFDDAGDPVIASWDDMRVAVCVPNEQPMPPQGYPVVVYQHGTGGAYRTACNSDGLLEVGGIVGEAGFVLLGIDQPLHGPRNGGQPTSDLANFNILNPTSGRTNFRQGAIDAIYLARGLANRTTQMTLPDGTRLLLDPDAVTFVGHSQGGLTGALAAPFWAGDVKATVLSGAGGLLAITIVDRKDIIDFASLVAQVARFQPG
;
A
#
# COMPACT_ATOMS: atom_id res chain seq x y z
N MET A 1 -66.80 29.28 38.19
CA MET A 1 -66.32 27.97 37.72
C MET A 1 -65.50 28.19 36.45
N HIS A 2 -64.18 28.25 36.58
CA HIS A 2 -63.25 28.16 35.45
C HIS A 2 -62.25 27.07 35.83
N SER A 3 -62.31 25.94 35.13
CA SER A 3 -61.47 24.78 35.38
C SER A 3 -60.12 24.97 34.68
N LEU A 4 -59.04 24.92 35.45
CA LEU A 4 -57.67 24.78 34.96
C LEU A 4 -57.44 23.31 34.57
N LEU A 5 -57.14 23.04 33.30
CA LEU A 5 -56.67 21.73 32.85
C LEU A 5 -55.13 21.75 32.87
N ALA A 6 -54.52 21.05 33.81
CA ALA A 6 -53.08 20.81 33.83
C ALA A 6 -52.77 19.60 32.95
N LEU A 7 -52.07 19.79 31.82
CA LEU A 7 -51.46 18.70 31.07
C LEU A 7 -50.15 18.31 31.76
N LEU A 8 -50.15 17.15 32.42
CA LEU A 8 -48.95 16.43 32.80
C LEU A 8 -48.44 15.66 31.58
N SER A 9 -47.32 16.08 30.98
CA SER A 9 -46.59 15.23 30.04
C SER A 9 -45.89 14.12 30.82
N ALA A 10 -46.34 12.88 30.64
CA ALA A 10 -45.63 11.72 31.16
C ALA A 10 -44.32 11.55 30.39
N CYS A 11 -43.19 11.68 31.09
CA CYS A 11 -41.90 11.19 30.60
C CYS A 11 -41.99 9.66 30.56
N THR A 12 -42.21 9.09 29.37
CA THR A 12 -41.91 7.68 29.12
C THR A 12 -40.41 7.50 29.32
N ALA A 13 -40.02 6.59 30.22
CA ALA A 13 -38.64 6.16 30.32
C ALA A 13 -38.15 5.73 28.91
N PRO A 14 -36.93 6.09 28.50
CA PRO A 14 -36.38 5.58 27.26
C PRO A 14 -36.44 4.04 27.30
N GLY A 15 -36.81 3.43 26.18
CA GLY A 15 -36.80 1.97 26.04
C GLY A 15 -35.42 1.38 26.33
N PRO A 16 -35.30 0.05 26.49
CA PRO A 16 -33.99 -0.57 26.65
C PRO A 16 -33.08 -0.17 25.48
N ASP A 17 -31.85 0.20 25.78
CA ASP A 17 -30.84 0.49 24.75
C ASP A 17 -30.58 -0.80 23.96
N THR A 18 -30.90 -0.78 22.67
CA THR A 18 -30.78 -1.95 21.78
C THR A 18 -29.47 -1.93 20.98
N ARG A 19 -28.63 -0.92 21.16
CA ARG A 19 -27.36 -0.82 20.42
C ARG A 19 -26.42 -1.95 20.81
N PRO A 20 -25.53 -2.40 19.91
CA PRO A 20 -24.54 -3.41 20.24
C PRO A 20 -23.47 -2.84 21.19
N THR A 21 -22.92 -3.70 22.04
CA THR A 21 -21.81 -3.36 22.94
C THR A 21 -20.51 -3.88 22.35
N PRO A 22 -19.49 -3.03 22.09
CA PRO A 22 -18.17 -3.50 21.69
C PRO A 22 -17.53 -4.26 22.86
N ARG A 23 -17.00 -5.45 22.58
CA ARG A 23 -16.28 -6.25 23.58
C ARG A 23 -14.96 -5.60 23.95
N PHE A 24 -14.65 -5.66 25.25
CA PHE A 24 -13.39 -5.23 25.81
C PHE A 24 -13.12 -6.02 27.10
N GLU A 25 -12.31 -7.07 26.99
CA GLU A 25 -11.93 -7.95 28.09
C GLU A 25 -10.41 -8.18 28.08
N PRO A 26 -9.62 -7.22 28.60
CA PRO A 26 -8.17 -7.34 28.60
C PRO A 26 -7.67 -8.64 29.23
N GLY A 27 -6.77 -9.32 28.52
CA GLY A 27 -6.17 -10.58 28.97
C GLY A 27 -6.97 -11.83 28.62
N SER A 28 -8.22 -11.72 28.16
CA SER A 28 -9.03 -12.86 27.73
C SER A 28 -8.35 -13.65 26.61
N ALA A 29 -8.50 -14.97 26.63
CA ALA A 29 -7.99 -15.85 25.58
C ALA A 29 -8.92 -15.92 24.36
N GLU A 30 -10.11 -15.30 24.42
CA GLU A 30 -11.03 -15.26 23.30
C GLU A 30 -10.51 -14.38 22.16
N PRO A 31 -10.68 -14.78 20.89
CA PRO A 31 -10.37 -13.94 19.74
C PRO A 31 -11.15 -12.63 19.79
N TYR A 32 -10.46 -11.51 19.50
CA TYR A 32 -11.04 -10.17 19.45
C TYR A 32 -11.80 -9.77 20.73
N ALA A 33 -11.40 -10.32 21.89
CA ALA A 33 -11.87 -9.85 23.19
C ALA A 33 -11.44 -8.39 23.47
N GLU A 34 -10.39 -7.95 22.78
CA GLU A 34 -10.01 -6.55 22.62
C GLU A 34 -9.92 -6.24 21.11
N PRO A 35 -10.01 -4.96 20.73
CA PRO A 35 -9.78 -4.56 19.36
C PRO A 35 -8.41 -5.03 18.85
N TRP A 36 -8.35 -5.46 17.60
CA TRP A 36 -7.10 -5.88 16.96
C TRP A 36 -7.08 -5.43 15.50
N PRO A 37 -5.97 -4.90 14.97
CA PRO A 37 -4.74 -4.52 15.66
C PRO A 37 -4.92 -3.35 16.64
N GLY A 38 -3.90 -3.10 17.46
CA GLY A 38 -3.85 -2.02 18.46
C GLY A 38 -2.52 -2.01 19.22
N ASP A 39 -2.06 -0.84 19.66
CA ASP A 39 -0.77 -0.64 20.34
C ASP A 39 -0.68 -1.34 21.71
N GLN A 40 -1.80 -1.81 22.24
CA GLN A 40 -1.82 -2.73 23.39
C GLN A 40 -1.25 -4.12 23.04
N HIS A 41 -1.07 -4.44 21.76
CA HIS A 41 -0.50 -5.69 21.24
C HIS A 41 0.93 -5.48 20.71
N LEU A 42 1.72 -4.63 21.34
CA LEU A 42 3.14 -4.47 21.05
C LEU A 42 4.01 -5.28 22.01
N ASP A 43 5.10 -5.83 21.49
CA ASP A 43 6.13 -6.44 22.32
C ASP A 43 7.00 -5.35 22.99
N PRO A 44 7.76 -5.67 24.06
CA PRO A 44 8.54 -4.67 24.81
C PRO A 44 9.57 -3.89 23.99
N ASP A 45 10.00 -4.43 22.84
CA ASP A 45 10.93 -3.78 21.91
C ASP A 45 10.24 -2.88 20.86
N GLY A 46 8.90 -2.79 20.92
CA GLY A 46 8.09 -2.00 20.00
C GLY A 46 7.69 -2.70 18.70
N THR A 47 8.03 -3.98 18.54
CA THR A 47 7.55 -4.78 17.42
C THR A 47 6.11 -5.25 17.63
N LEU A 48 5.45 -5.68 16.55
CA LEU A 48 4.06 -6.12 16.58
C LEU A 48 3.92 -7.52 17.21
N SER A 49 3.10 -7.66 18.24
CA SER A 49 2.79 -8.97 18.82
C SER A 49 1.57 -9.60 18.15
N PHE A 50 1.76 -10.76 17.50
CA PHE A 50 0.67 -11.56 16.92
C PHE A 50 0.19 -12.66 17.88
N THR A 51 0.53 -12.59 19.16
CA THR A 51 0.10 -13.55 20.18
C THR A 51 -1.43 -13.63 20.30
N ARG A 52 -2.12 -12.50 20.06
CA ARG A 52 -3.59 -12.38 20.11
C ARG A 52 -4.26 -12.59 18.76
N PHE A 53 -3.50 -12.79 17.69
CA PHE A 53 -4.05 -13.09 16.38
C PHE A 53 -4.68 -14.48 16.37
N GLN A 54 -5.82 -14.65 15.70
CA GLN A 54 -6.53 -15.92 15.64
C GLN A 54 -5.75 -16.93 14.78
N ARG A 55 -5.30 -18.03 15.40
CA ARG A 55 -4.53 -19.12 14.76
C ARG A 55 -5.33 -20.43 14.76
N PRO A 56 -6.34 -20.60 13.88
CA PRO A 56 -7.20 -21.79 13.91
C PRO A 56 -6.48 -23.08 13.51
N ALA A 57 -5.36 -22.97 12.80
CA ALA A 57 -4.48 -24.09 12.47
C ALA A 57 -3.04 -23.57 12.23
N ASN A 58 -2.05 -24.46 12.41
CA ASN A 58 -0.64 -24.18 12.09
C ASN A 58 -0.42 -24.22 10.57
N ILE A 59 -0.98 -23.26 9.86
CA ILE A 59 -0.88 -23.14 8.41
C ILE A 59 0.41 -22.41 8.09
N ALA A 60 1.37 -23.10 7.46
CA ALA A 60 2.69 -22.56 7.16
C ALA A 60 2.66 -21.18 6.49
N LEU A 61 1.68 -20.94 5.59
CA LEU A 61 1.51 -19.63 4.98
C LEU A 61 1.18 -18.56 6.02
N ILE A 62 0.19 -18.78 6.89
CA ILE A 62 -0.19 -17.83 7.94
C ILE A 62 0.97 -17.58 8.91
N GLU A 63 1.68 -18.64 9.30
CA GLU A 63 2.88 -18.50 10.16
C GLU A 63 3.97 -17.65 9.49
N SER A 64 4.11 -17.71 8.15
CA SER A 64 5.07 -16.85 7.44
C SER A 64 4.68 -15.36 7.45
N TYR A 65 3.38 -15.05 7.37
CA TYR A 65 2.90 -13.67 7.50
C TYR A 65 3.05 -13.16 8.93
N ILE A 66 2.75 -14.01 9.93
CA ILE A 66 2.95 -13.71 11.35
C ILE A 66 4.43 -13.42 11.61
N ALA A 67 5.34 -14.31 11.20
CA ALA A 67 6.77 -14.14 11.41
C ALA A 67 7.33 -12.87 10.74
N LEU A 68 6.79 -12.46 9.59
CA LEU A 68 7.16 -11.20 8.94
C LEU A 68 6.55 -9.98 9.67
N GLY A 69 5.31 -10.11 10.14
CA GLY A 69 4.60 -9.08 10.90
C GLY A 69 5.28 -8.77 12.23
N GLU A 70 5.73 -9.80 12.94
CA GLU A 70 6.49 -9.70 14.21
C GLU A 70 7.87 -9.03 14.04
N GLN A 71 8.33 -8.80 12.81
CA GLN A 71 9.54 -8.01 12.52
C GLN A 71 9.25 -6.52 12.26
N GLN A 72 7.98 -6.13 12.14
CA GLN A 72 7.62 -4.75 11.82
C GLN A 72 7.51 -3.90 13.09
N VAL A 73 7.81 -2.61 12.93
CA VAL A 73 7.50 -1.57 13.92
C VAL A 73 6.35 -0.73 13.37
N GLY A 74 5.21 -0.77 14.05
CA GLY A 74 3.99 -0.07 13.70
C GLY A 74 3.08 -0.82 12.71
N TRP A 75 1.79 -0.50 12.76
CA TRP A 75 0.71 -1.15 12.00
C TRP A 75 0.59 -0.62 10.56
N GLY A 76 -0.28 -1.23 9.76
CA GLY A 76 -0.52 -0.78 8.38
C GLY A 76 -1.22 0.59 8.32
N THR A 77 -0.83 1.43 7.37
CA THR A 77 -1.41 2.78 7.18
C THR A 77 -2.84 2.78 6.64
N ASN A 78 -3.36 1.62 6.27
CA ASN A 78 -4.71 1.41 5.73
C ASN A 78 -5.35 0.13 6.28
N ALA A 79 -4.79 -0.44 7.35
CA ALA A 79 -5.29 -1.67 7.93
C ALA A 79 -6.65 -1.43 8.63
N PRO A 80 -7.62 -2.35 8.47
CA PRO A 80 -8.82 -2.34 9.31
C PRO A 80 -8.45 -2.62 10.77
N VAL A 81 -9.16 -1.99 11.69
CA VAL A 81 -9.27 -2.40 13.09
C VAL A 81 -10.55 -3.20 13.26
N TYR A 82 -10.42 -4.37 13.89
CA TYR A 82 -11.51 -5.29 14.13
C TYR A 82 -12.00 -5.17 15.57
N PHE A 83 -13.30 -5.07 15.73
CA PHE A 83 -14.00 -5.05 17.01
C PHE A 83 -15.03 -6.17 17.02
N ARG A 84 -15.11 -6.94 18.10
CA ARG A 84 -16.19 -7.91 18.29
C ARG A 84 -17.35 -7.25 19.03
N MET A 85 -18.56 -7.43 18.51
CA MET A 85 -19.79 -6.87 19.09
C MET A 85 -20.58 -7.92 19.85
N ASP A 86 -21.16 -7.51 20.97
CA ASP A 86 -22.27 -8.20 21.62
C ASP A 86 -23.58 -7.52 21.19
N GLY A 87 -24.40 -8.25 20.42
CA GLY A 87 -25.63 -7.74 19.85
C GLY A 87 -25.53 -7.45 18.36
N GLU A 88 -26.69 -7.23 17.74
CA GLU A 88 -26.80 -6.97 16.30
C GLU A 88 -26.41 -5.52 15.99
N LEU A 89 -25.66 -5.32 14.91
CA LEU A 89 -25.38 -3.98 14.39
C LEU A 89 -26.65 -3.40 13.76
N ASP A 90 -26.91 -2.12 14.00
CA ASP A 90 -27.93 -1.35 13.28
C ASP A 90 -27.25 -0.52 12.18
N PRO A 91 -27.32 -0.92 10.90
CA PRO A 91 -26.65 -0.21 9.81
C PRO A 91 -27.11 1.24 9.65
N ASP A 92 -28.34 1.58 10.08
CA ASP A 92 -28.87 2.94 9.96
C ASP A 92 -28.20 3.91 10.95
N LEU A 93 -27.52 3.39 11.98
CA LEU A 93 -26.72 4.17 12.92
C LEU A 93 -25.24 4.30 12.51
N LEU A 94 -24.83 3.64 11.42
CA LEU A 94 -23.43 3.60 11.01
C LEU A 94 -23.19 4.52 9.81
N PRO A 95 -22.14 5.37 9.86
CA PRO A 95 -21.94 6.42 8.88
C PRO A 95 -21.40 5.88 7.55
N THR A 96 -21.73 6.58 6.46
CA THR A 96 -20.94 6.59 5.22
C THR A 96 -19.59 7.31 5.45
N PRO A 97 -18.60 7.19 4.53
CA PRO A 97 -17.31 7.84 4.72
C PRO A 97 -17.36 9.37 4.90
N PRO A 98 -18.22 10.15 4.20
CA PRO A 98 -18.38 11.57 4.49
C PRO A 98 -19.04 11.84 5.85
N GLU A 99 -20.08 11.07 6.21
CA GLU A 99 -20.77 11.21 7.51
C GLU A 99 -19.83 10.89 8.68
N SER A 100 -18.82 10.03 8.47
CA SER A 100 -17.87 9.71 9.52
C SER A 100 -16.94 10.87 9.90
N LEU A 101 -16.97 11.97 9.15
CA LEU A 101 -16.27 13.22 9.47
C LEU A 101 -17.16 14.22 10.22
N GLU A 102 -18.46 13.98 10.33
CA GLU A 102 -19.41 14.86 11.00
C GLU A 102 -19.34 14.74 12.53
N ASP A 103 -19.82 15.77 13.22
CA ASP A 103 -19.98 15.77 14.67
C ASP A 103 -21.04 14.74 15.09
N GLY A 104 -20.78 13.98 16.16
CA GLY A 104 -21.72 12.95 16.63
C GLY A 104 -21.71 11.65 15.81
N SER A 105 -20.77 11.46 14.88
CA SER A 105 -20.57 10.19 14.17
C SER A 105 -20.33 9.01 15.12
N ALA A 106 -20.83 7.82 14.75
CA ALA A 106 -20.59 6.57 15.45
C ALA A 106 -19.12 6.12 15.43
N PHE A 107 -18.35 6.57 14.42
CA PHE A 107 -16.92 6.31 14.29
C PHE A 107 -16.11 7.61 14.20
N VAL A 108 -14.99 7.66 14.92
CA VAL A 108 -14.02 8.75 14.83
C VAL A 108 -12.62 8.17 14.71
N LEU A 109 -11.99 8.32 13.54
CA LEU A 109 -10.57 8.07 13.33
C LEU A 109 -9.83 9.41 13.32
N VAL A 110 -8.87 9.59 14.22
CA VAL A 110 -8.21 10.88 14.42
C VAL A 110 -6.73 10.72 14.75
N ASP A 111 -5.91 11.63 14.23
CA ASP A 111 -4.50 11.78 14.60
C ASP A 111 -4.40 12.25 16.07
N VAL A 112 -3.80 11.44 16.93
CA VAL A 112 -3.62 11.76 18.36
C VAL A 112 -2.17 11.96 18.76
N ASP A 113 -1.26 11.78 17.81
CA ASP A 113 0.18 11.82 18.01
C ASP A 113 0.59 13.19 18.58
N PRO A 114 1.27 13.22 19.74
CA PRO A 114 1.67 14.48 20.38
C PRO A 114 2.64 15.30 19.52
N ASP A 115 3.43 14.65 18.66
CA ASP A 115 4.47 15.27 17.85
C ASP A 115 3.98 15.55 16.41
N SER A 116 2.78 15.08 16.04
CA SER A 116 2.21 15.35 14.73
C SER A 116 1.83 16.83 14.55
N PRO A 117 2.26 17.49 13.46
CA PRO A 117 1.77 18.83 13.13
C PRO A 117 0.30 18.83 12.69
N TYR A 118 -0.28 17.64 12.45
CA TYR A 118 -1.68 17.45 12.05
C TYR A 118 -2.54 16.88 13.19
N ARG A 119 -2.04 16.88 14.43
CA ARG A 119 -2.74 16.35 15.59
C ARG A 119 -4.17 16.90 15.70
N GLY A 120 -5.14 15.99 15.69
CA GLY A 120 -6.57 16.28 15.69
C GLY A 120 -7.24 16.23 14.33
N GLU A 121 -6.52 15.99 13.24
CA GLU A 121 -7.11 15.75 11.91
C GLU A 121 -7.91 14.44 11.90
N ARG A 122 -9.16 14.50 11.41
CA ARG A 122 -10.05 13.33 11.25
C ARG A 122 -9.90 12.72 9.87
N PHE A 123 -10.09 11.40 9.81
CA PHE A 123 -10.04 10.63 8.58
C PHE A 123 -11.39 9.97 8.31
N PRO A 124 -11.87 9.96 7.05
CA PRO A 124 -13.07 9.23 6.70
C PRO A 124 -12.82 7.73 6.85
N VAL A 125 -13.82 7.00 7.32
CA VAL A 125 -13.73 5.55 7.50
C VAL A 125 -14.76 4.80 6.66
N VAL A 126 -14.42 3.57 6.31
CA VAL A 126 -15.34 2.56 5.79
C VAL A 126 -15.46 1.47 6.83
N TRP A 127 -16.62 0.82 6.88
CA TRP A 127 -16.85 -0.31 7.76
C TRP A 127 -17.44 -1.50 7.00
N ARG A 128 -17.20 -2.70 7.53
CA ARG A 128 -17.81 -3.95 7.06
C ARG A 128 -18.10 -4.84 8.26
N SER A 129 -19.24 -5.51 8.23
CA SER A 129 -19.56 -6.61 9.13
C SER A 129 -19.95 -7.82 8.28
N SER A 130 -19.42 -8.99 8.63
CA SER A 130 -19.86 -10.25 8.02
C SER A 130 -20.78 -10.97 8.98
N GLY A 131 -21.91 -11.48 8.48
CA GLY A 131 -22.73 -12.45 9.22
C GLY A 131 -22.16 -13.88 9.14
N GLU A 132 -21.12 -14.10 8.35
CA GLU A 132 -20.49 -15.41 8.22
C GLU A 132 -19.49 -15.64 9.36
N VAL A 133 -19.74 -16.70 10.14
CA VAL A 133 -18.80 -17.17 11.16
C VAL A 133 -17.80 -18.13 10.53
N THR A 134 -16.52 -17.85 10.73
CA THR A 134 -15.42 -18.68 10.21
C THR A 134 -14.36 -18.91 11.27
N SER A 135 -13.41 -19.79 10.96
CA SER A 135 -12.21 -20.03 11.75
C SER A 135 -11.34 -18.79 12.03
N TYR A 136 -11.55 -17.65 11.36
CA TYR A 136 -10.86 -16.37 11.60
C TYR A 136 -11.80 -15.19 11.93
N GLN A 137 -13.11 -15.39 11.80
CA GLN A 137 -14.12 -14.35 11.97
C GLN A 137 -15.19 -14.87 12.92
N PRO A 138 -15.15 -14.50 14.21
CA PRO A 138 -16.25 -14.83 15.11
C PRO A 138 -17.51 -14.04 14.74
N GLU A 139 -18.64 -14.49 15.29
CA GLU A 139 -19.89 -13.73 15.23
C GLU A 139 -19.71 -12.32 15.80
N GLY A 140 -20.36 -11.34 15.16
CA GLY A 140 -20.33 -9.94 15.57
C GLY A 140 -19.04 -9.20 15.23
N LEU A 141 -18.19 -9.72 14.34
CA LEU A 141 -16.96 -9.02 13.94
C LEU A 141 -17.25 -7.82 13.02
N LEU A 142 -16.91 -6.63 13.51
CA LEU A 142 -16.95 -5.37 12.80
C LEU A 142 -15.53 -4.96 12.42
N ALA A 143 -15.27 -4.75 11.13
CA ALA A 143 -14.04 -4.17 10.62
C ALA A 143 -14.27 -2.69 10.27
N VAL A 144 -13.40 -1.81 10.74
CA VAL A 144 -13.41 -0.38 10.41
C VAL A 144 -12.03 0.04 9.92
N ALA A 145 -11.96 0.63 8.73
CA ALA A 145 -10.69 1.00 8.08
C ALA A 145 -10.72 2.45 7.59
N PRO A 146 -9.56 3.10 7.41
CA PRO A 146 -9.50 4.34 6.64
C PRO A 146 -10.13 4.15 5.25
N ALA A 147 -10.91 5.13 4.79
CA ALA A 147 -11.54 5.04 3.49
C ALA A 147 -10.49 4.99 2.36
N PRO A 148 -10.74 4.25 1.26
CA PRO A 148 -9.86 4.27 0.09
C PRO A 148 -9.50 5.68 -0.38
N GLY A 149 -8.20 5.94 -0.56
CA GLY A 149 -7.68 7.27 -0.90
C GLY A 149 -7.23 8.11 0.30
N PHE A 150 -7.48 7.66 1.53
CA PHE A 150 -7.08 8.33 2.77
C PHE A 150 -6.16 7.44 3.62
N PRO A 151 -4.97 7.02 3.12
CA PRO A 151 -4.02 6.30 3.95
C PRO A 151 -3.55 7.20 5.10
N LEU A 152 -3.36 6.60 6.26
CA LEU A 152 -2.78 7.24 7.42
C LEU A 152 -1.30 7.58 7.16
N ARG A 153 -0.81 8.66 7.77
CA ARG A 153 0.59 9.07 7.66
C ARG A 153 1.49 8.05 8.35
N PRO A 154 2.67 7.74 7.77
CA PRO A 154 3.69 6.90 8.39
C PRO A 154 4.10 7.36 9.80
N SER A 155 4.53 6.42 10.64
CA SER A 155 5.12 6.70 11.97
C SER A 155 4.30 7.67 12.82
N THR A 156 2.98 7.61 12.74
CA THR A 156 2.05 8.51 13.44
C THR A 156 1.06 7.70 14.27
N THR A 157 0.74 8.16 15.48
CA THR A 157 -0.27 7.53 16.35
C THR A 157 -1.69 8.07 16.10
N TYR A 158 -2.64 7.16 15.92
CA TYR A 158 -4.07 7.44 15.70
C TYR A 158 -4.93 6.76 16.76
N ALA A 159 -6.10 7.34 17.03
CA ALA A 159 -7.16 6.67 17.76
C ALA A 159 -8.34 6.44 16.82
N LEU A 160 -8.81 5.19 16.74
CA LEU A 160 -10.11 4.85 16.19
C LEU A 160 -11.07 4.58 17.35
N VAL A 161 -12.15 5.35 17.40
CA VAL A 161 -13.10 5.31 18.50
C VAL A 161 -14.52 5.05 18.01
N LEU A 162 -15.18 4.11 18.68
CA LEU A 162 -16.62 3.87 18.58
C LEU A 162 -17.31 4.74 19.62
N THR A 163 -18.36 5.45 19.23
CA THR A 163 -19.05 6.40 20.11
C THR A 163 -20.43 5.92 20.54
N SER A 164 -20.97 6.55 21.58
CA SER A 164 -22.32 6.33 22.07
C SER A 164 -23.42 6.76 21.08
N ALA A 165 -23.08 7.24 19.88
CA ALA A 165 -24.05 7.48 18.81
C ALA A 165 -24.54 6.16 18.19
N GLY A 166 -23.64 5.19 17.99
CA GLY A 166 -23.97 3.88 17.38
C GLY A 166 -23.87 2.69 18.33
N PHE A 167 -23.24 2.85 19.50
CA PHE A 167 -22.85 1.73 20.36
C PHE A 167 -23.22 1.97 21.83
N GLN A 168 -23.45 0.88 22.57
CA GLN A 168 -23.48 0.96 24.03
C GLN A 168 -22.07 1.17 24.57
N VAL A 169 -21.95 1.94 25.65
CA VAL A 169 -20.66 2.16 26.29
C VAL A 169 -20.24 0.90 27.04
N ASN A 170 -19.05 0.39 26.74
CA ASN A 170 -18.47 -0.68 27.53
C ASN A 170 -17.86 -0.09 28.82
N GLU A 171 -18.46 -0.43 29.97
CA GLU A 171 -18.00 0.07 31.28
C GLU A 171 -16.57 -0.38 31.62
N ALA A 172 -16.15 -1.58 31.21
CA ALA A 172 -14.77 -2.04 31.40
C ALA A 172 -13.80 -1.21 30.56
N PHE A 173 -14.20 -0.80 29.35
CA PHE A 173 -13.38 0.11 28.55
C PHE A 173 -13.24 1.49 29.20
N GLN A 174 -14.26 1.99 29.91
CA GLN A 174 -14.16 3.28 30.61
C GLN A 174 -13.08 3.30 31.71
N GLU A 175 -12.66 2.13 32.19
CA GLU A 175 -11.57 1.98 33.16
C GLU A 175 -10.19 2.31 32.56
N VAL A 176 -10.00 2.22 31.22
CA VAL A 176 -8.69 2.51 30.57
C VAL A 176 -8.19 3.93 30.83
N PHE A 177 -9.10 4.85 31.12
CA PHE A 177 -8.77 6.24 31.43
C PHE A 177 -8.34 6.46 32.88
N GLY A 178 -8.49 5.45 33.76
CA GLY A 178 -7.99 5.47 35.14
C GLY A 178 -6.48 5.29 35.19
N ALA A 179 -5.79 6.02 36.06
CA ALA A 179 -4.33 6.05 36.13
C ALA A 179 -3.70 4.69 36.47
N ASP A 180 -4.45 3.80 37.14
CA ASP A 180 -3.98 2.47 37.56
C ASP A 180 -4.19 1.40 36.47
N HIS A 181 -4.87 1.72 35.36
CA HIS A 181 -5.13 0.75 34.30
C HIS A 181 -3.86 0.50 33.45
N PRO A 182 -3.52 -0.75 33.10
CA PRO A 182 -2.29 -1.05 32.34
C PRO A 182 -2.18 -0.32 31.00
N GLN A 183 -3.31 -0.05 30.34
CA GLN A 183 -3.37 0.67 29.07
C GLN A 183 -3.52 2.20 29.21
N HIS A 184 -3.43 2.75 30.42
CA HIS A 184 -3.66 4.18 30.67
C HIS A 184 -2.81 5.10 29.80
N SER A 185 -1.53 4.76 29.63
CA SER A 185 -0.58 5.54 28.84
C SER A 185 -1.01 5.71 27.38
N LEU A 186 -1.65 4.70 26.79
CA LEU A 186 -2.16 4.75 25.41
C LEU A 186 -3.31 5.75 25.28
N TRP A 187 -4.17 5.82 26.30
CA TRP A 187 -5.43 6.56 26.26
C TRP A 187 -5.38 7.95 26.92
N ALA A 188 -4.38 8.25 27.75
CA ALA A 188 -4.33 9.47 28.56
C ALA A 188 -4.50 10.77 27.75
N GLY A 189 -3.91 10.83 26.54
CA GLY A 189 -3.96 12.01 25.66
C GLY A 189 -5.16 12.07 24.73
N VAL A 190 -5.87 10.96 24.52
CA VAL A 190 -6.91 10.82 23.49
C VAL A 190 -8.17 11.66 23.77
N PRO A 191 -8.75 11.68 24.99
CA PRO A 191 -9.94 12.48 25.29
C PRO A 191 -9.77 13.98 25.02
N GLU A 192 -8.58 14.55 25.24
CA GLU A 192 -8.34 15.98 24.97
C GLU A 192 -8.39 16.30 23.47
N VAL A 193 -7.96 15.37 22.60
CA VAL A 193 -8.10 15.51 21.14
C VAL A 193 -9.56 15.38 20.75
N LEU A 194 -10.24 14.33 21.24
CA LEU A 194 -11.64 14.03 20.90
C LEU A 194 -12.63 15.10 21.36
N ARG A 195 -12.36 15.77 22.49
CA ARG A 195 -13.19 16.87 22.99
C ARG A 195 -13.29 18.03 21.99
N ARG A 196 -12.28 18.23 21.14
CA ARG A 196 -12.30 19.26 20.06
C ARG A 196 -13.30 18.93 18.96
N HIS A 197 -13.69 17.65 18.87
CA HIS A 197 -14.69 17.11 17.95
C HIS A 197 -16.02 16.78 18.67
N GLY A 198 -16.25 17.38 19.85
CA GLY A 198 -17.49 17.19 20.60
C GLY A 198 -17.67 15.81 21.26
N VAL A 199 -16.67 14.92 21.19
CA VAL A 199 -16.75 13.60 21.82
C VAL A 199 -16.19 13.68 23.24
N HIS A 200 -17.04 13.49 24.25
CA HIS A 200 -16.60 13.43 25.64
C HIS A 200 -16.19 12.01 26.02
N ARG A 201 -15.33 11.87 27.04
CA ARG A 201 -14.88 10.57 27.57
C ARG A 201 -16.02 9.58 27.81
N ARG A 202 -17.13 10.04 28.40
CA ARG A 202 -18.31 9.22 28.71
C ARG A 202 -19.07 8.72 27.46
N ASP A 203 -18.83 9.34 26.32
CA ASP A 203 -19.47 9.02 25.05
C ASP A 203 -18.61 8.06 24.22
N ILE A 204 -17.46 7.63 24.74
CA ILE A 204 -16.58 6.66 24.09
C ILE A 204 -17.04 5.26 24.47
N ALA A 205 -17.49 4.48 23.48
CA ALA A 205 -17.96 3.13 23.71
C ALA A 205 -16.82 2.11 23.82
N ALA A 206 -15.87 2.19 22.89
CA ALA A 206 -14.59 1.47 22.88
C ALA A 206 -13.67 2.14 21.84
N GLY A 207 -12.43 1.68 21.74
CA GLY A 207 -11.55 2.10 20.65
C GLY A 207 -10.24 1.35 20.62
N ALA A 208 -9.43 1.65 19.60
CA ALA A 208 -8.06 1.20 19.48
C ALA A 208 -7.15 2.41 19.25
N VAL A 209 -5.97 2.39 19.85
CA VAL A 209 -4.86 3.29 19.51
C VAL A 209 -3.92 2.49 18.61
N ILE A 210 -3.52 3.06 17.47
CA ILE A 210 -2.60 2.43 16.52
C ILE A 210 -1.50 3.41 16.14
N THR A 211 -0.25 2.96 16.22
CA THR A 211 0.90 3.67 15.65
C THR A 211 1.28 3.01 14.35
N THR A 212 1.27 3.75 13.24
CA THR A 212 1.54 3.20 11.90
C THR A 212 3.04 3.02 11.66
N SER A 213 3.40 2.02 10.85
CA SER A 213 4.76 1.82 10.32
C SER A 213 5.22 2.91 9.36
N ASP A 214 6.53 2.91 9.02
CA ASP A 214 7.06 3.58 7.83
C ASP A 214 7.21 2.58 6.67
N PRO A 215 6.21 2.48 5.77
CA PRO A 215 6.27 1.53 4.66
C PRO A 215 7.31 1.89 3.60
N LEU A 216 7.82 3.14 3.56
CA LEU A 216 8.81 3.58 2.58
C LEU A 216 10.24 3.64 3.12
N GLY A 217 10.46 3.52 4.43
CA GLY A 217 11.77 3.70 5.07
C GLY A 217 12.90 2.89 4.43
N GLU A 218 12.73 1.57 4.27
CA GLU A 218 13.70 0.71 3.59
C GLU A 218 13.97 1.14 2.13
N LEU A 219 12.90 1.44 1.38
CA LEU A 219 13.03 1.88 -0.01
C LEU A 219 13.74 3.23 -0.09
N ALA A 220 13.50 4.14 0.84
CA ALA A 220 14.20 5.41 0.93
C ALA A 220 15.70 5.22 1.18
N THR A 221 16.08 4.27 2.04
CA THR A 221 17.49 3.90 2.25
C THR A 221 18.12 3.38 0.95
N ILE A 222 17.44 2.48 0.24
CA ILE A 222 17.95 1.95 -1.04
C ILE A 222 18.03 3.02 -2.11
N ALA A 223 17.00 3.86 -2.24
CA ALA A 223 16.97 4.97 -3.18
C ALA A 223 18.15 5.92 -2.95
N ARG A 224 18.43 6.30 -1.68
CA ARG A 224 19.60 7.14 -1.35
C ARG A 224 20.93 6.45 -1.63
N PHE A 225 21.04 5.16 -1.36
CA PHE A 225 22.24 4.38 -1.67
C PHE A 225 22.50 4.36 -3.18
N VAL A 226 21.48 4.01 -3.97
CA VAL A 226 21.52 4.10 -5.44
C VAL A 226 21.86 5.52 -5.87
N GLN A 227 21.25 6.51 -5.23
CA GLN A 227 21.45 7.97 -5.22
C GLN A 227 22.90 8.45 -5.13
N SER A 228 23.70 7.80 -4.29
CA SER A 228 24.95 8.40 -3.80
C SER A 228 26.17 7.49 -3.93
N ARG A 229 25.95 6.17 -4.01
CA ARG A 229 27.03 5.17 -3.96
C ARG A 229 27.11 4.29 -5.21
N VAL A 230 26.03 4.22 -5.99
CA VAL A 230 26.01 3.47 -7.26
C VAL A 230 26.24 4.44 -8.42
N ALA A 231 27.15 4.08 -9.33
CA ALA A 231 27.36 4.84 -10.56
C ALA A 231 26.08 4.81 -11.42
N PRO A 232 25.65 5.93 -12.04
CA PRO A 232 24.49 5.92 -12.93
C PRO A 232 24.64 4.88 -14.06
N PRO A 233 23.55 4.29 -14.56
CA PRO A 233 23.64 3.31 -15.64
C PRO A 233 24.21 3.96 -16.90
N ASP A 234 25.09 3.22 -17.58
CA ASP A 234 25.51 3.57 -18.93
C ASP A 234 24.53 2.98 -19.94
N LEU A 235 23.90 3.86 -20.70
CA LEU A 235 22.89 3.54 -21.72
C LEU A 235 23.44 3.70 -23.14
N ASP A 236 24.67 4.21 -23.29
CA ASP A 236 25.32 4.36 -24.59
C ASP A 236 25.56 2.96 -25.17
N SER A 237 24.79 2.62 -26.20
CA SER A 237 24.79 1.29 -26.78
C SER A 237 24.46 1.35 -28.27
N ASP A 238 24.91 0.33 -29.00
CA ASP A 238 24.47 0.10 -30.37
C ASP A 238 23.08 -0.55 -30.34
N LEU A 239 22.14 0.09 -31.02
CA LEU A 239 20.75 -0.31 -31.06
C LEU A 239 20.50 -1.32 -32.18
N GLU A 240 19.76 -2.37 -31.85
CA GLU A 240 19.28 -3.35 -32.82
C GLU A 240 17.91 -2.92 -33.36
N LEU A 241 17.76 -2.83 -34.68
CA LEU A 241 16.45 -2.63 -35.29
C LEU A 241 15.55 -3.83 -34.98
N VAL A 242 14.42 -3.57 -34.33
CA VAL A 242 13.43 -4.61 -34.05
C VAL A 242 12.33 -4.57 -35.10
N ARG A 243 11.72 -3.41 -35.31
CA ARG A 243 10.65 -3.21 -36.30
C ARG A 243 10.38 -1.73 -36.56
N THR A 244 10.11 -1.37 -37.80
CA THR A 244 9.51 -0.07 -38.16
C THR A 244 7.99 -0.20 -38.16
N TYR A 245 7.33 0.70 -37.44
CA TYR A 245 5.88 0.91 -37.39
C TYR A 245 5.54 2.20 -38.16
N GLU A 246 4.26 2.52 -38.32
CA GLU A 246 3.81 3.72 -39.04
C GLU A 246 4.34 5.00 -38.37
N ARG A 247 4.19 5.09 -37.04
CA ARG A 247 4.46 6.32 -36.27
C ARG A 247 5.86 6.39 -35.64
N PHE A 248 6.49 5.25 -35.43
CA PHE A 248 7.80 5.15 -34.79
C PHE A 248 8.59 3.96 -35.32
N THR A 249 9.90 3.95 -35.09
CA THR A 249 10.75 2.79 -35.27
C THR A 249 11.21 2.26 -33.92
N ALA A 250 10.97 0.97 -33.69
CA ALA A 250 11.33 0.28 -32.47
C ALA A 250 12.72 -0.35 -32.60
N TYR A 251 13.56 -0.04 -31.62
CA TYR A 251 14.87 -0.65 -31.45
C TYR A 251 14.98 -1.34 -30.10
N ARG A 252 16.03 -2.17 -29.96
CA ARG A 252 16.41 -2.81 -28.70
C ARG A 252 17.82 -2.38 -28.33
N GLY A 253 17.97 -1.84 -27.13
CA GLY A 253 19.24 -1.61 -26.45
C GLY A 253 19.36 -2.50 -25.21
N ARG A 254 20.47 -2.34 -24.48
CA ARG A 254 20.73 -3.05 -23.23
C ARG A 254 21.44 -2.15 -22.22
N TYR A 255 21.26 -2.42 -20.93
CA TYR A 255 22.00 -1.78 -19.84
C TYR A 255 22.04 -2.70 -18.62
N TRP A 256 22.95 -2.45 -17.69
CA TRP A 256 23.02 -3.22 -16.45
C TRP A 256 22.23 -2.54 -15.34
N SER A 257 21.32 -3.26 -14.66
CA SER A 257 20.54 -2.76 -13.51
C SER A 257 20.85 -3.56 -12.24
N PRO A 258 21.01 -2.90 -11.07
CA PRO A 258 21.26 -3.60 -9.81
C PRO A 258 19.99 -4.31 -9.31
N VAL A 259 20.18 -5.50 -8.76
CA VAL A 259 19.12 -6.27 -8.10
C VAL A 259 19.43 -6.38 -6.62
N PHE A 260 18.51 -5.92 -5.78
CA PHE A 260 18.62 -5.93 -4.32
C PHE A 260 17.88 -7.12 -3.68
N THR A 261 17.02 -7.82 -4.42
CA THR A 261 16.30 -9.00 -3.93
C THR A 261 17.20 -10.25 -3.95
N HIS A 262 17.37 -10.90 -2.79
CA HIS A 262 18.23 -12.08 -2.62
C HIS A 262 17.46 -13.40 -2.72
N GLY A 263 18.14 -14.48 -3.11
CA GLY A 263 17.57 -15.84 -3.22
C GLY A 263 17.35 -16.33 -4.66
N GLU A 264 16.71 -17.49 -4.81
CA GLU A 264 16.44 -18.09 -6.12
C GLU A 264 15.15 -17.55 -6.74
N ARG A 265 15.24 -17.01 -7.97
CA ARG A 265 14.08 -16.52 -8.72
C ARG A 265 13.24 -17.70 -9.21
N PRO A 266 11.89 -17.63 -9.14
CA PRO A 266 11.10 -16.42 -8.99
C PRO A 266 10.56 -16.20 -7.56
N TYR A 267 11.30 -16.65 -6.54
CA TYR A 267 10.99 -16.45 -5.13
C TYR A 267 9.64 -17.03 -4.68
N LEU A 268 9.21 -18.16 -5.26
CA LEU A 268 7.84 -18.67 -5.11
C LEU A 268 7.40 -18.80 -3.65
N THR A 269 8.21 -19.43 -2.81
CA THR A 269 7.89 -19.67 -1.39
C THR A 269 8.94 -19.13 -0.43
N GLU A 270 10.12 -18.75 -0.93
CA GLU A 270 11.24 -18.23 -0.13
C GLU A 270 12.07 -17.22 -0.93
N GLY A 271 12.95 -16.49 -0.23
CA GLY A 271 13.76 -15.43 -0.83
C GLY A 271 12.95 -14.19 -1.23
N GLY A 272 13.54 -13.35 -2.07
CA GLY A 272 12.99 -12.09 -2.54
C GLY A 272 13.23 -10.91 -1.59
N GLY A 273 13.77 -11.14 -0.39
CA GLY A 273 14.03 -10.08 0.59
C GLY A 273 15.19 -9.16 0.21
N PHE A 274 15.17 -7.95 0.76
CA PHE A 274 16.34 -7.07 0.78
C PHE A 274 17.25 -7.46 1.94
N VAL A 275 18.57 -7.27 1.75
CA VAL A 275 19.59 -7.50 2.78
C VAL A 275 20.34 -6.19 3.00
N PHE A 276 20.58 -5.85 4.25
CA PHE A 276 21.37 -4.70 4.67
C PHE A 276 22.59 -5.21 5.46
N ASP A 277 23.73 -4.55 5.31
CA ASP A 277 24.94 -4.85 6.07
C ASP A 277 24.91 -4.24 7.48
N ASP A 278 25.96 -4.47 8.27
CA ASP A 278 26.08 -3.95 9.64
C ASP A 278 26.11 -2.41 9.71
N ALA A 279 26.39 -1.72 8.60
CA ALA A 279 26.35 -0.26 8.50
C ALA A 279 24.95 0.26 8.10
N GLY A 280 24.00 -0.64 7.80
CA GLY A 280 22.67 -0.31 7.30
C GLY A 280 22.66 0.04 5.81
N ASP A 281 23.75 -0.20 5.08
CA ASP A 281 23.79 -0.03 3.63
C ASP A 281 23.15 -1.27 2.96
N PRO A 282 22.33 -1.09 1.92
CA PRO A 282 21.73 -2.22 1.22
C PRO A 282 22.76 -2.98 0.39
N VAL A 283 22.65 -4.31 0.38
CA VAL A 283 23.54 -5.21 -0.35
C VAL A 283 22.94 -5.54 -1.71
N ILE A 284 23.65 -5.19 -2.79
CA ILE A 284 23.31 -5.61 -4.15
C ILE A 284 23.52 -7.13 -4.26
N ALA A 285 22.46 -7.86 -4.57
CA ALA A 285 22.48 -9.31 -4.75
C ALA A 285 23.13 -9.72 -6.07
N SER A 286 22.79 -9.03 -7.15
CA SER A 286 23.31 -9.28 -8.49
C SER A 286 23.08 -8.09 -9.42
N TRP A 287 23.49 -8.22 -10.67
CA TRP A 287 23.21 -7.28 -11.74
C TRP A 287 22.49 -7.99 -12.89
N ASP A 288 21.37 -7.42 -13.33
CA ASP A 288 20.62 -7.92 -14.48
C ASP A 288 21.07 -7.21 -15.76
N ASP A 289 21.31 -7.99 -16.82
CA ASP A 289 21.51 -7.49 -18.18
C ASP A 289 20.15 -7.18 -18.83
N MET A 290 19.68 -5.96 -18.58
CA MET A 290 18.34 -5.48 -18.94
C MET A 290 18.22 -5.22 -20.44
N ARG A 291 17.03 -5.51 -20.97
CA ARG A 291 16.62 -5.02 -22.29
C ARG A 291 15.90 -3.68 -22.12
N VAL A 292 16.18 -2.75 -23.02
CA VAL A 292 15.42 -1.50 -23.17
C VAL A 292 14.86 -1.41 -24.58
N ALA A 293 13.56 -1.15 -24.71
CA ALA A 293 12.91 -0.87 -25.98
C ALA A 293 13.04 0.63 -26.21
N VAL A 294 13.49 1.02 -27.40
CA VAL A 294 13.66 2.43 -27.78
C VAL A 294 12.74 2.72 -28.95
N CYS A 295 11.65 3.46 -28.71
CA CYS A 295 10.73 3.88 -29.76
C CYS A 295 11.10 5.28 -30.21
N VAL A 296 11.66 5.39 -31.41
CA VAL A 296 12.08 6.68 -32.00
C VAL A 296 11.00 7.14 -32.97
N PRO A 297 10.51 8.39 -32.87
CA PRO A 297 9.49 8.88 -33.80
C PRO A 297 10.01 8.92 -35.24
N ASN A 298 9.16 8.56 -36.20
CA ASN A 298 9.56 8.57 -37.62
C ASN A 298 9.52 9.98 -38.23
N GLU A 299 8.53 10.79 -37.82
CA GLU A 299 8.24 12.07 -38.48
C GLU A 299 8.78 13.29 -37.71
N GLN A 300 9.04 13.16 -36.41
CA GLN A 300 9.54 14.26 -35.59
C GLN A 300 11.06 14.30 -35.68
N PRO A 301 11.68 15.43 -36.10
CA PRO A 301 13.13 15.53 -36.18
C PRO A 301 13.74 15.64 -34.77
N MET A 302 14.95 15.09 -34.60
CA MET A 302 15.68 15.16 -33.34
C MET A 302 16.06 16.61 -33.03
N PRO A 303 15.69 17.15 -31.84
CA PRO A 303 16.15 18.46 -31.41
C PRO A 303 17.68 18.51 -31.25
N PRO A 304 18.33 19.69 -31.36
CA PRO A 304 19.78 19.82 -31.21
C PRO A 304 20.34 19.27 -29.88
N GLN A 305 19.57 19.38 -28.80
CA GLN A 305 19.91 18.88 -27.47
C GLN A 305 19.56 17.39 -27.24
N GLY A 306 18.92 16.75 -28.22
CA GLY A 306 18.36 15.40 -28.13
C GLY A 306 16.85 15.39 -27.92
N TYR A 307 16.26 14.20 -28.07
CA TYR A 307 14.83 14.02 -27.82
C TYR A 307 14.53 14.06 -26.32
N PRO A 308 13.42 14.67 -25.89
CA PRO A 308 12.87 14.40 -24.56
C PRO A 308 12.45 12.93 -24.45
N VAL A 309 12.49 12.39 -23.23
CA VAL A 309 12.36 10.95 -22.98
C VAL A 309 11.15 10.63 -22.12
N VAL A 310 10.44 9.56 -22.47
CA VAL A 310 9.45 8.90 -21.61
C VAL A 310 9.98 7.54 -21.18
N VAL A 311 10.28 7.37 -19.89
CA VAL A 311 10.51 6.05 -19.30
C VAL A 311 9.16 5.38 -19.05
N TYR A 312 8.98 4.16 -19.56
CA TYR A 312 7.74 3.41 -19.46
C TYR A 312 7.91 2.10 -18.68
N GLN A 313 7.08 1.91 -17.66
CA GLN A 313 6.92 0.62 -16.97
C GLN A 313 5.53 0.02 -17.22
N HIS A 314 5.50 -1.24 -17.67
CA HIS A 314 4.30 -1.93 -18.15
C HIS A 314 3.37 -2.46 -17.05
N GLY A 315 2.22 -3.02 -17.40
CA GLY A 315 1.36 -3.75 -16.45
C GLY A 315 1.83 -5.19 -16.23
N THR A 316 1.26 -5.89 -15.24
CA THR A 316 1.53 -7.31 -15.03
C THR A 316 1.28 -8.12 -16.32
N GLY A 317 2.17 -9.07 -16.63
CA GLY A 317 2.12 -9.86 -17.88
C GLY A 317 2.71 -9.15 -19.11
N GLY A 318 3.16 -7.90 -18.97
CA GLY A 318 3.84 -7.15 -20.02
C GLY A 318 5.31 -7.52 -20.22
N ALA A 319 6.00 -6.73 -21.03
CA ALA A 319 7.43 -6.85 -21.30
C ALA A 319 8.02 -5.49 -21.68
N TYR A 320 9.35 -5.41 -21.82
CA TYR A 320 10.04 -4.18 -22.23
C TYR A 320 9.47 -3.49 -23.49
N ARG A 321 8.86 -4.25 -24.41
CA ARG A 321 8.23 -3.73 -25.65
C ARG A 321 6.73 -3.44 -25.56
N THR A 322 6.09 -3.57 -24.40
CA THR A 322 4.62 -3.43 -24.29
C THR A 322 4.10 -2.09 -24.82
N ALA A 323 4.86 -1.01 -24.66
CA ALA A 323 4.53 0.33 -25.19
C ALA A 323 5.22 0.64 -26.54
N CYS A 324 5.73 -0.38 -27.22
CA CYS A 324 6.61 -0.27 -28.39
C CYS A 324 6.41 -1.44 -29.38
N ASN A 325 5.17 -1.89 -29.59
CA ASN A 325 4.94 -3.13 -30.35
C ASN A 325 3.75 -3.14 -31.33
N SER A 326 3.00 -2.06 -31.50
CA SER A 326 1.86 -2.02 -32.44
C SER A 326 1.69 -0.70 -33.18
N ASP A 327 0.89 -0.72 -34.26
CA ASP A 327 0.34 0.46 -34.95
C ASP A 327 -1.02 0.88 -34.36
N GLY A 328 -1.40 0.34 -33.20
CA GLY A 328 -2.69 0.64 -32.58
C GLY A 328 -2.80 2.12 -32.22
N LEU A 329 -4.00 2.69 -32.36
CA LEU A 329 -4.26 4.11 -32.05
C LEU A 329 -3.83 4.49 -30.63
N LEU A 330 -3.99 3.57 -29.67
CA LEU A 330 -3.65 3.75 -28.26
C LEU A 330 -2.21 3.32 -27.89
N GLU A 331 -1.37 2.98 -28.88
CA GLU A 331 0.03 2.63 -28.62
C GLU A 331 0.76 3.83 -28.01
N VAL A 332 1.32 3.63 -26.80
CA VAL A 332 1.93 4.73 -26.04
C VAL A 332 3.15 5.28 -26.77
N GLY A 333 3.99 4.41 -27.34
CA GLY A 333 5.15 4.81 -28.14
C GLY A 333 4.78 5.66 -29.36
N GLY A 334 3.64 5.36 -29.99
CA GLY A 334 3.11 6.17 -31.09
C GLY A 334 2.61 7.54 -30.62
N ILE A 335 1.81 7.57 -29.55
CA ILE A 335 1.26 8.82 -28.98
C ILE A 335 2.37 9.78 -28.53
N VAL A 336 3.36 9.29 -27.78
CA VAL A 336 4.46 10.15 -27.31
C VAL A 336 5.43 10.49 -28.44
N GLY A 337 5.58 9.60 -29.43
CA GLY A 337 6.37 9.85 -30.63
C GLY A 337 5.79 11.00 -31.48
N GLU A 338 4.47 11.05 -31.67
CA GLU A 338 3.78 12.18 -32.31
C GLU A 338 4.02 13.51 -31.57
N ALA A 339 4.18 13.46 -30.25
CA ALA A 339 4.53 14.61 -29.42
C ALA A 339 6.03 14.95 -29.41
N GLY A 340 6.87 14.22 -30.17
CA GLY A 340 8.31 14.45 -30.28
C GLY A 340 9.16 13.84 -29.19
N PHE A 341 8.65 12.82 -28.47
CA PHE A 341 9.40 12.10 -27.43
C PHE A 341 9.93 10.76 -27.95
N VAL A 342 11.05 10.33 -27.38
CA VAL A 342 11.49 8.92 -27.44
C VAL A 342 10.94 8.18 -26.24
N LEU A 343 10.37 6.99 -26.45
CA LEU A 343 9.94 6.12 -25.37
C LEU A 343 10.99 5.04 -25.07
N LEU A 344 11.30 4.87 -23.78
CA LEU A 344 12.15 3.80 -23.24
C LEU A 344 11.32 2.83 -22.39
N GLY A 345 11.12 1.60 -22.85
CA GLY A 345 10.41 0.55 -22.10
C GLY A 345 11.36 -0.50 -21.54
N ILE A 346 11.12 -0.97 -20.30
CA ILE A 346 11.97 -1.99 -19.64
C ILE A 346 11.17 -3.19 -19.13
N ASP A 347 11.84 -4.34 -18.98
CA ASP A 347 11.27 -5.48 -18.27
C ASP A 347 11.25 -5.20 -16.75
N GLN A 348 10.08 -5.34 -16.14
CA GLN A 348 9.96 -5.25 -14.69
C GLN A 348 10.47 -6.51 -13.97
N PRO A 349 10.65 -6.47 -12.64
CA PRO A 349 11.07 -7.66 -11.88
C PRO A 349 10.22 -8.88 -12.24
N LEU A 350 10.88 -10.05 -12.33
CA LEU A 350 10.25 -11.33 -12.69
C LEU A 350 9.57 -11.38 -14.08
N HIS A 351 9.86 -10.41 -14.94
CA HIS A 351 9.45 -10.43 -16.35
C HIS A 351 10.64 -10.63 -17.29
N GLY A 352 10.38 -11.25 -18.44
CA GLY A 352 11.40 -11.48 -19.46
C GLY A 352 12.61 -12.24 -18.90
N PRO A 353 13.85 -11.78 -19.14
CA PRO A 353 15.06 -12.45 -18.67
C PRO A 353 15.21 -12.40 -17.14
N ARG A 354 14.45 -11.53 -16.45
CA ARG A 354 14.61 -11.30 -15.01
C ARG A 354 14.00 -12.39 -14.14
N ASN A 355 13.28 -13.34 -14.73
CA ASN A 355 12.58 -14.40 -14.00
C ASN A 355 13.41 -15.68 -13.77
N GLY A 356 14.74 -15.62 -13.95
CA GLY A 356 15.60 -16.81 -13.80
C GLY A 356 15.38 -17.88 -14.88
N GLY A 357 14.92 -17.49 -16.06
CA GLY A 357 14.61 -18.41 -17.16
C GLY A 357 13.25 -19.12 -17.04
N GLN A 358 12.48 -18.87 -15.98
CA GLN A 358 11.13 -19.38 -15.82
C GLN A 358 10.10 -18.54 -16.58
N PRO A 359 8.94 -19.09 -16.99
CA PRO A 359 7.84 -18.31 -17.53
C PRO A 359 7.35 -17.26 -16.52
N THR A 360 7.11 -16.04 -16.98
CA THR A 360 6.53 -14.98 -16.16
C THR A 360 5.19 -15.43 -15.58
N SER A 361 4.97 -15.12 -14.30
CA SER A 361 3.75 -15.47 -13.58
C SER A 361 3.28 -14.28 -12.74
N ASP A 362 2.02 -13.89 -12.93
CA ASP A 362 1.38 -12.83 -12.15
C ASP A 362 1.36 -13.19 -10.66
N LEU A 363 1.19 -14.48 -10.36
CA LEU A 363 1.25 -15.01 -9.00
C LEU A 363 2.63 -14.79 -8.38
N ALA A 364 3.72 -14.92 -9.14
CA ALA A 364 5.07 -14.69 -8.62
C ALA A 364 5.38 -13.19 -8.40
N ASN A 365 4.66 -12.28 -9.07
CA ASN A 365 4.83 -10.84 -8.89
C ASN A 365 4.16 -10.32 -7.62
N PHE A 366 2.86 -10.61 -7.42
CA PHE A 366 2.15 -10.24 -6.19
C PHE A 366 2.51 -11.14 -5.00
N ASN A 367 2.96 -12.36 -5.30
CA ASN A 367 3.38 -13.43 -4.41
C ASN A 367 2.73 -13.48 -3.03
N ILE A 368 1.43 -13.78 -3.01
CA ILE A 368 0.72 -14.03 -1.75
C ILE A 368 1.24 -15.26 -1.00
N LEU A 369 2.00 -16.15 -1.66
CA LEU A 369 2.55 -17.38 -1.07
C LEU A 369 3.92 -17.16 -0.39
N ASN A 370 4.59 -16.05 -0.70
CA ASN A 370 5.81 -15.60 -0.05
C ASN A 370 5.70 -14.09 0.25
N PRO A 371 5.25 -13.71 1.46
CA PRO A 371 4.99 -12.32 1.81
C PRO A 371 6.25 -11.43 1.72
N THR A 372 7.44 -12.01 1.88
CA THR A 372 8.72 -11.30 1.71
C THR A 372 8.88 -10.81 0.27
N SER A 373 8.75 -11.69 -0.72
CA SER A 373 8.87 -11.28 -2.13
C SER A 373 7.68 -10.44 -2.60
N GLY A 374 6.47 -10.72 -2.10
CA GLY A 374 5.27 -9.91 -2.40
C GLY A 374 5.45 -8.44 -1.99
N ARG A 375 6.16 -8.16 -0.89
CA ARG A 375 6.49 -6.79 -0.43
C ARG A 375 7.59 -6.14 -1.27
N THR A 376 8.60 -6.89 -1.70
CA THR A 376 9.82 -6.33 -2.31
C THR A 376 9.79 -6.28 -3.82
N ASN A 377 9.02 -7.11 -4.53
CA ASN A 377 8.98 -7.14 -6.00
C ASN A 377 8.65 -5.77 -6.61
N PHE A 378 7.63 -5.09 -6.08
CA PHE A 378 7.27 -3.74 -6.55
C PHE A 378 8.31 -2.68 -6.15
N ARG A 379 8.95 -2.85 -4.99
CA ARG A 379 10.02 -1.96 -4.53
C ARG A 379 11.27 -2.10 -5.39
N GLN A 380 11.63 -3.31 -5.83
CA GLN A 380 12.69 -3.53 -6.81
C GLN A 380 12.36 -2.83 -8.14
N GLY A 381 11.11 -2.89 -8.60
CA GLY A 381 10.68 -2.18 -9.80
C GLY A 381 10.77 -0.66 -9.66
N ALA A 382 10.49 -0.13 -8.46
CA ALA A 382 10.69 1.27 -8.13
C ALA A 382 12.19 1.66 -8.18
N ILE A 383 13.06 0.82 -7.62
CA ILE A 383 14.52 1.01 -7.65
C ILE A 383 15.04 1.03 -9.09
N ASP A 384 14.57 0.13 -9.96
CA ASP A 384 14.95 0.13 -11.38
C ASP A 384 14.57 1.44 -12.08
N ALA A 385 13.40 1.99 -11.76
CA ALA A 385 12.94 3.25 -12.32
C ALA A 385 13.76 4.45 -11.83
N ILE A 386 14.10 4.50 -10.54
CA ILE A 386 14.99 5.53 -9.95
C ILE A 386 16.36 5.48 -10.62
N TYR A 387 16.91 4.28 -10.74
CA TYR A 387 18.23 4.08 -11.30
C TYR A 387 18.30 4.48 -12.78
N LEU A 388 17.31 4.07 -13.58
CA LEU A 388 17.24 4.43 -15.00
C LEU A 388 17.01 5.93 -15.22
N ALA A 389 16.06 6.53 -14.50
CA ALA A 389 15.79 7.97 -14.58
C ALA A 389 17.04 8.79 -14.26
N ARG A 390 17.77 8.41 -13.22
CA ARG A 390 19.04 9.04 -12.87
C ARG A 390 20.07 8.95 -13.99
N GLY A 391 20.23 7.79 -14.63
CA GLY A 391 21.16 7.63 -15.75
C GLY A 391 20.86 8.58 -16.90
N LEU A 392 19.59 8.69 -17.25
CA LEU A 392 19.10 9.58 -18.30
C LEU A 392 19.28 11.06 -17.93
N ALA A 393 19.01 11.44 -16.68
CA ALA A 393 19.11 12.82 -16.21
C ALA A 393 20.55 13.27 -15.91
N ASN A 394 21.49 12.33 -15.76
CA ASN A 394 22.87 12.64 -15.39
C ASN A 394 23.68 13.27 -16.54
N ARG A 395 23.42 12.88 -17.79
CA ARG A 395 24.08 13.40 -18.99
C ARG A 395 23.27 13.09 -20.24
N THR A 396 23.58 13.78 -21.34
CA THR A 396 23.10 13.37 -22.67
C THR A 396 23.50 11.92 -22.95
N THR A 397 22.49 11.06 -23.08
CA THR A 397 22.66 9.67 -23.49
C THR A 397 22.81 9.62 -25.00
N GLN A 398 23.75 8.81 -25.49
CA GLN A 398 24.12 8.72 -26.90
C GLN A 398 24.06 7.26 -27.36
N MET A 399 22.99 6.90 -28.04
CA MET A 399 22.81 5.58 -28.63
C MET A 399 23.16 5.60 -30.12
N THR A 400 23.60 4.48 -30.68
CA THR A 400 23.90 4.37 -32.12
C THR A 400 22.80 3.61 -32.84
N LEU A 401 22.19 4.20 -33.86
CA LEU A 401 21.27 3.49 -34.76
C LEU A 401 22.05 2.58 -35.73
N PRO A 402 21.42 1.55 -36.33
CA PRO A 402 22.09 0.63 -37.26
C PRO A 402 22.75 1.27 -38.48
N ASP A 403 22.32 2.47 -38.87
CA ASP A 403 22.90 3.25 -39.98
C ASP A 403 24.09 4.13 -39.54
N GLY A 404 24.48 4.08 -38.27
CA GLY A 404 25.55 4.88 -37.67
C GLY A 404 25.10 6.24 -37.13
N THR A 405 23.83 6.62 -37.30
CA THR A 405 23.28 7.86 -36.76
C THR A 405 23.30 7.83 -35.23
N ARG A 406 23.69 8.95 -34.61
CA ARG A 406 23.63 9.11 -33.14
C ARG A 406 22.24 9.56 -32.72
N LEU A 407 21.58 8.76 -31.90
CA LEU A 407 20.36 9.13 -31.19
C LEU A 407 20.75 9.77 -29.86
N LEU A 408 20.40 11.04 -29.70
CA LEU A 408 20.66 11.81 -28.48
C LEU A 408 19.38 11.90 -27.65
N LEU A 409 19.52 11.69 -26.34
CA LEU A 409 18.44 11.87 -25.37
C LEU A 409 18.76 13.04 -24.43
N ASP A 410 17.80 13.94 -24.26
CA ASP A 410 17.93 15.17 -23.48
C ASP A 410 17.84 14.87 -21.96
N PRO A 411 18.91 15.11 -21.18
CA PRO A 411 18.91 14.85 -19.74
C PRO A 411 18.00 15.79 -18.96
N ASP A 412 17.67 16.96 -19.51
CA ASP A 412 16.82 17.94 -18.84
C ASP A 412 15.33 17.68 -19.08
N ALA A 413 14.98 16.68 -19.90
CA ALA A 413 13.61 16.39 -20.31
C ALA A 413 13.22 14.91 -20.17
N VAL A 414 13.54 14.31 -19.03
CA VAL A 414 13.13 12.95 -18.67
C VAL A 414 11.76 12.96 -17.98
N THR A 415 10.85 12.08 -18.42
CA THR A 415 9.49 11.90 -17.87
C THR A 415 9.21 10.42 -17.64
N PHE A 416 8.20 10.11 -16.83
CA PHE A 416 7.85 8.74 -16.46
C PHE A 416 6.37 8.46 -16.73
N VAL A 417 6.08 7.28 -17.29
CA VAL A 417 4.74 6.73 -17.45
C VAL A 417 4.72 5.30 -16.89
N GLY A 418 3.85 5.06 -15.92
CA GLY A 418 3.59 3.73 -15.37
C GLY A 418 2.15 3.31 -15.60
N HIS A 419 1.93 2.09 -16.07
CA HIS A 419 0.59 1.53 -16.22
C HIS A 419 0.40 0.26 -15.38
N SER A 420 -0.73 0.16 -14.67
CA SER A 420 -1.07 -0.97 -13.79
C SER A 420 0.08 -1.24 -12.80
N GLN A 421 0.75 -2.40 -12.86
CA GLN A 421 1.96 -2.68 -12.07
C GLN A 421 3.02 -1.57 -12.17
N GLY A 422 3.30 -1.05 -13.37
CA GLY A 422 4.23 0.05 -13.56
C GLY A 422 3.76 1.36 -12.93
N GLY A 423 2.43 1.52 -12.76
CA GLY A 423 1.84 2.60 -11.98
C GLY A 423 2.12 2.45 -10.49
N LEU A 424 2.08 1.23 -9.95
CA LEU A 424 2.42 0.92 -8.55
C LEU A 424 3.90 1.20 -8.27
N THR A 425 4.79 0.66 -9.10
CA THR A 425 6.24 0.88 -8.96
C THR A 425 6.58 2.36 -9.15
N GLY A 426 5.95 3.04 -10.12
CA GLY A 426 6.08 4.48 -10.33
C GLY A 426 5.62 5.30 -9.13
N ALA A 427 4.50 4.94 -8.49
CA ALA A 427 4.02 5.62 -7.29
C ALA A 427 5.00 5.51 -6.11
N LEU A 428 5.61 4.33 -5.94
CA LEU A 428 6.65 4.11 -4.92
C LEU A 428 7.95 4.86 -5.22
N ALA A 429 8.28 5.02 -6.49
CA ALA A 429 9.51 5.66 -6.94
C ALA A 429 9.42 7.19 -6.98
N ALA A 430 8.21 7.74 -7.18
CA ALA A 430 7.97 9.17 -7.36
C ALA A 430 8.53 10.09 -6.27
N PRO A 431 8.48 9.75 -4.97
CA PRO A 431 9.11 10.56 -3.92
C PRO A 431 10.64 10.73 -4.09
N PHE A 432 11.28 9.87 -4.88
CA PHE A 432 12.73 9.82 -5.08
C PHE A 432 13.18 10.31 -6.45
N TRP A 433 12.28 10.82 -7.29
CA TRP A 433 12.62 11.44 -8.57
C TRP A 433 13.56 12.64 -8.45
N ALA A 434 13.54 13.34 -7.32
CA ALA A 434 14.30 14.58 -7.14
C ALA A 434 14.12 15.54 -8.34
N GLY A 435 15.23 15.96 -8.96
CA GLY A 435 15.21 16.76 -10.19
C GLY A 435 15.26 15.94 -11.49
N ASP A 436 15.36 14.62 -11.39
CA ASP A 436 15.65 13.74 -12.53
C ASP A 436 14.42 13.57 -13.44
N VAL A 437 13.21 13.51 -12.87
CA VAL A 437 11.95 13.32 -13.63
C VAL A 437 11.09 14.57 -13.59
N LYS A 438 10.75 15.13 -14.76
CA LYS A 438 10.00 16.39 -14.89
C LYS A 438 8.49 16.23 -14.86
N ALA A 439 7.98 15.07 -15.24
CA ALA A 439 6.57 14.73 -15.21
C ALA A 439 6.36 13.24 -14.99
N THR A 440 5.28 12.87 -14.29
CA THR A 440 4.92 11.48 -14.00
C THR A 440 3.45 11.26 -14.31
N VAL A 441 3.15 10.21 -15.09
CA VAL A 441 1.79 9.73 -15.34
C VAL A 441 1.64 8.35 -14.73
N LEU A 442 0.73 8.23 -13.76
CA LEU A 442 0.45 6.97 -13.06
C LEU A 442 -0.95 6.49 -13.45
N SER A 443 -1.01 5.50 -14.33
CA SER A 443 -2.25 4.89 -14.80
C SER A 443 -2.51 3.60 -14.04
N GLY A 444 -3.65 3.48 -13.35
CA GLY A 444 -4.03 2.26 -12.63
C GLY A 444 -3.15 1.92 -11.42
N ALA A 445 -2.58 2.93 -10.75
CA ALA A 445 -1.64 2.79 -9.63
C ALA A 445 -2.28 2.53 -8.25
N GLY A 446 -3.51 2.02 -8.18
CA GLY A 446 -4.25 1.86 -6.92
C GLY A 446 -3.49 0.98 -5.90
N GLY A 447 -3.48 1.36 -4.61
CA GLY A 447 -2.61 0.74 -3.59
C GLY A 447 -3.28 -0.24 -2.61
N LEU A 448 -4.56 -0.58 -2.80
CA LEU A 448 -5.30 -1.42 -1.85
C LEU A 448 -5.18 -2.92 -2.19
N LEU A 449 -4.14 -3.56 -1.64
CA LEU A 449 -3.92 -5.00 -1.83
C LEU A 449 -5.09 -5.85 -1.29
N ALA A 450 -5.72 -5.46 -0.18
CA ALA A 450 -6.86 -6.18 0.36
C ALA A 450 -8.03 -6.26 -0.63
N ILE A 451 -8.36 -5.16 -1.31
CA ILE A 451 -9.37 -5.14 -2.39
C ILE A 451 -8.93 -6.05 -3.55
N THR A 452 -7.64 -5.99 -3.91
CA THR A 452 -7.08 -6.87 -4.94
C THR A 452 -7.22 -8.35 -4.58
N ILE A 453 -7.06 -8.73 -3.31
CA ILE A 453 -7.20 -10.12 -2.87
C ILE A 453 -8.67 -10.54 -2.81
N VAL A 454 -9.55 -9.67 -2.31
CA VAL A 454 -10.95 -10.03 -2.02
C VAL A 454 -11.86 -9.93 -3.25
N ASP A 455 -11.67 -8.91 -4.10
CA ASP A 455 -12.64 -8.59 -5.15
C ASP A 455 -12.18 -9.03 -6.55
N ARG A 456 -10.87 -9.24 -6.76
CA ARG A 456 -10.29 -9.50 -8.09
C ARG A 456 -10.46 -10.96 -8.53
N LYS A 457 -10.97 -11.17 -9.75
CA LYS A 457 -11.27 -12.50 -10.31
C LYS A 457 -10.80 -12.71 -11.77
N ASP A 458 -10.21 -11.69 -12.39
CA ASP A 458 -9.82 -11.67 -13.82
C ASP A 458 -8.60 -12.55 -14.13
N ILE A 459 -7.67 -12.69 -13.18
CA ILE A 459 -6.46 -13.51 -13.34
C ILE A 459 -6.68 -14.89 -12.70
N ILE A 460 -6.91 -14.87 -11.38
CA ILE A 460 -7.26 -16.00 -10.52
C ILE A 460 -8.28 -15.46 -9.52
N ASP A 461 -9.18 -16.31 -9.03
CA ASP A 461 -9.99 -15.98 -7.86
C ASP A 461 -9.10 -16.04 -6.60
N PHE A 462 -8.47 -14.90 -6.29
CA PHE A 462 -7.54 -14.78 -5.16
C PHE A 462 -8.25 -15.04 -3.82
N ALA A 463 -9.51 -14.62 -3.68
CA ALA A 463 -10.29 -14.85 -2.48
C ALA A 463 -10.52 -16.35 -2.25
N SER A 464 -10.92 -17.07 -3.29
CA SER A 464 -11.08 -18.54 -3.21
C SER A 464 -9.75 -19.25 -2.94
N LEU A 465 -8.65 -18.82 -3.56
CA LEU A 465 -7.32 -19.37 -3.32
C LEU A 465 -6.87 -19.16 -1.85
N VAL A 466 -7.01 -17.93 -1.34
CA VAL A 466 -6.66 -17.62 0.05
C VAL A 466 -7.55 -18.40 1.01
N ALA A 467 -8.86 -18.45 0.79
CA ALA A 467 -9.79 -19.20 1.64
C ALA A 467 -9.43 -20.70 1.68
N GLN A 468 -9.03 -21.28 0.54
CA GLN A 468 -8.60 -22.67 0.47
C GLN A 468 -7.28 -22.92 1.21
N VAL A 469 -6.26 -22.08 0.97
CA VAL A 469 -4.92 -22.26 1.57
C VAL A 469 -4.95 -21.95 3.08
N ALA A 470 -5.67 -20.91 3.48
CA ALA A 470 -5.85 -20.52 4.88
C ALA A 470 -6.92 -21.36 5.61
N ARG A 471 -7.61 -22.27 4.90
CA ARG A 471 -8.65 -23.16 5.45
C ARG A 471 -9.71 -22.40 6.22
N PHE A 472 -10.39 -21.47 5.54
CA PHE A 472 -11.57 -20.81 6.08
C PHE A 472 -12.66 -21.87 6.22
N GLN A 473 -12.75 -22.47 7.40
CA GLN A 473 -13.78 -23.44 7.73
C GLN A 473 -14.98 -22.67 8.29
N PRO A 474 -16.22 -23.05 7.94
CA PRO A 474 -17.39 -22.58 8.66
C PRO A 474 -17.19 -22.83 10.16
N GLY A 475 -17.38 -21.79 10.96
CA GLY A 475 -17.20 -21.83 12.41
C GLY A 475 -18.38 -22.43 13.15
#